data_AF-A0A8T3MET9-F1
#
_entry.id   AF-A0A8T3MET9-F1
#
_cell.length_a   1.000
_cell.length_b   1.000
_cell.length_c   1.000
_cell.angle_alpha   90.00
_cell.angle_beta   90.00
_cell.angle_gamma   90.00
#
_symmetry.space_group_name_H-M   'P 1'
#
loop_
_entity.id
_entity.type
_entity.pdbx_description
1 polymer ?
#
loop_
_entity_poly.entity_id
_entity_poly.type
_entity_poly.pdbx_seq_one_letter_code
_entity_poly.pdbx_strand_id
1 'polypeptide(L)'
;MTRGSPFAGLTERELRRRSDRLQDYLDAWGDLTSRDVGASGPRRLLEFAVDAPGQELNVEVELVYREYYSRGARGRWDIAKYTYEYLDVRRRHRLAYHLHDVHGRPMVPHAHCDPNHDPAEEEGRGHLRAMLYDLREVHEIFMRFYASGLSPDCSTFLPLVVDRSS
;
A
#
# COMPACT_ATOMS: atom_id res chain seq x y z
N MET A 1 3.00 26.82 -7.70
CA MET A 1 1.92 25.88 -8.08
C MET A 1 2.02 24.67 -7.16
N THR A 2 1.19 24.59 -6.13
CA THR A 2 1.06 23.41 -5.29
C THR A 2 0.36 22.33 -6.13
N ARG A 3 1.09 21.28 -6.53
CA ARG A 3 0.46 20.07 -7.06
C ARG A 3 -0.49 19.58 -5.97
N GLY A 4 -1.80 19.60 -6.24
CA GLY A 4 -2.77 19.00 -5.33
C GLY A 4 -2.39 17.55 -5.05
N SER A 5 -2.65 17.06 -3.83
CA SER A 5 -2.47 15.65 -3.50
C SER A 5 -3.13 14.81 -4.62
N PRO A 6 -2.43 13.84 -5.24
CA PRO A 6 -3.00 13.03 -6.33
C PRO A 6 -4.17 12.15 -5.87
N PHE A 7 -4.51 12.23 -4.58
CA PHE A 7 -5.45 11.39 -3.87
C PHE A 7 -6.71 12.12 -3.38
N ALA A 8 -6.90 13.39 -3.76
CA ALA A 8 -8.02 14.21 -3.29
C ALA A 8 -9.05 14.49 -4.38
N GLY A 9 -10.32 14.35 -4.01
CA GLY A 9 -11.45 14.92 -4.73
C GLY A 9 -11.86 14.17 -5.99
N LEU A 10 -11.68 12.85 -6.05
CA LEU A 10 -12.06 12.03 -7.21
C LEU A 10 -13.59 11.90 -7.31
N THR A 11 -14.14 12.09 -8.50
CA THR A 11 -15.52 11.67 -8.79
C THR A 11 -15.61 10.15 -8.86
N GLU A 12 -16.83 9.61 -8.77
CA GLU A 12 -17.09 8.17 -8.95
C GLU A 12 -16.49 7.63 -10.26
N ARG A 13 -16.63 8.39 -11.35
CA ARG A 13 -16.10 8.03 -12.67
C ARG A 13 -14.57 8.02 -12.69
N GLU A 14 -13.93 8.97 -12.01
CA GLU A 14 -12.46 9.04 -11.94
C GLU A 14 -11.89 7.93 -11.07
N LEU A 15 -12.54 7.62 -9.95
CA LEU A 15 -12.14 6.51 -9.08
C LEU A 15 -12.28 5.16 -9.79
N ARG A 16 -13.38 4.93 -10.52
CA ARG A 16 -13.53 3.74 -11.36
C ARG A 16 -12.43 3.63 -12.42
N ARG A 17 -12.19 4.70 -13.18
CA ARG A 17 -11.11 4.73 -14.18
C ARG A 17 -9.72 4.53 -13.57
N ARG A 18 -9.49 4.98 -12.33
CA ARG A 18 -8.25 4.69 -11.60
C ARG A 18 -8.16 3.19 -11.30
N SER A 19 -9.23 2.61 -10.74
CA SER A 19 -9.31 1.18 -10.44
C SER A 19 -9.02 0.32 -11.67
N ASP A 20 -9.70 0.59 -12.79
CA ASP A 20 -9.53 -0.15 -14.05
C ASP A 20 -8.08 -0.10 -14.53
N ARG A 21 -7.46 1.09 -14.53
CA ARG A 21 -6.06 1.26 -14.95
C ARG A 21 -5.05 0.58 -14.02
N LEU A 22 -5.35 0.53 -12.72
CA LEU A 22 -4.50 -0.16 -11.76
C LEU A 22 -4.63 -1.67 -11.93
N GLN A 23 -5.84 -2.18 -12.15
CA GLN A 23 -6.08 -3.58 -12.46
C GLN A 23 -5.31 -4.01 -13.71
N ASP A 24 -5.49 -3.30 -14.83
CA ASP A 24 -4.77 -3.59 -16.09
C ASP A 24 -3.24 -3.53 -15.92
N TYR A 25 -2.75 -2.63 -15.08
CA TYR A 25 -1.33 -2.49 -14.81
C TYR A 25 -0.77 -3.63 -13.96
N LEU A 26 -1.52 -4.09 -12.95
CA LEU A 26 -1.10 -5.10 -11.99
C LEU A 26 -1.25 -6.53 -12.54
N ASP A 27 -2.21 -6.76 -13.44
CA ASP A 27 -2.50 -8.08 -14.05
C ASP A 27 -1.31 -8.65 -14.83
N ALA A 28 -0.39 -7.80 -15.25
CA ALA A 28 0.82 -8.21 -15.97
C ALA A 28 1.90 -8.87 -15.09
N TRP A 29 1.72 -8.93 -13.77
CA TRP A 29 2.80 -9.26 -12.81
C TRP A 29 2.59 -10.52 -11.97
N GLY A 30 1.46 -11.21 -12.14
CA GLY A 30 1.13 -12.43 -11.39
C GLY A 30 -0.37 -12.71 -11.42
N ASP A 31 -0.80 -13.63 -10.55
CA ASP A 31 -2.24 -13.90 -10.38
C ASP A 31 -2.86 -12.75 -9.57
N LEU A 32 -3.70 -11.95 -10.23
CA LEU A 32 -4.33 -10.76 -9.63
C LEU A 32 -5.73 -11.09 -9.09
N THR A 33 -5.96 -10.75 -7.81
CA THR A 33 -7.30 -10.65 -7.23
C THR A 33 -7.60 -9.20 -6.88
N SER A 34 -8.80 -8.72 -7.23
CA SER A 34 -9.24 -7.35 -6.93
C SER A 34 -10.58 -7.33 -6.20
N ARG A 35 -10.74 -6.39 -5.26
CA ARG A 35 -11.99 -6.16 -4.54
C ARG A 35 -12.31 -4.68 -4.45
N ASP A 36 -13.56 -4.34 -4.73
CA ASP A 36 -14.12 -3.00 -4.60
C ASP A 36 -15.37 -3.07 -3.71
N VAL A 37 -15.27 -2.51 -2.51
CA VAL A 37 -16.31 -2.63 -1.47
C VAL A 37 -16.75 -1.25 -1.02
N GLY A 38 -18.05 -1.02 -0.94
CA GLY A 38 -18.62 0.20 -0.36
C GLY A 38 -18.84 1.36 -1.34
N ALA A 39 -18.91 1.09 -2.65
CA ALA A 39 -19.12 2.13 -3.68
C ALA A 39 -20.36 3.02 -3.46
N SER A 40 -21.42 2.53 -2.81
CA SER A 40 -22.62 3.29 -2.47
C SER A 40 -22.58 3.96 -1.10
N GLY A 41 -21.59 3.62 -0.25
CA GLY A 41 -21.51 4.06 1.14
C GLY A 41 -20.74 5.36 1.35
N PRO A 42 -20.51 5.74 2.62
CA PRO A 42 -19.63 6.86 2.99
C PRO A 42 -18.13 6.49 3.00
N ARG A 43 -17.82 5.19 2.90
CA ARG A 43 -16.46 4.63 2.89
C ARG A 43 -16.36 3.58 1.80
N ARG A 44 -15.21 3.51 1.14
CA ARG A 44 -14.93 2.54 0.09
C ARG A 44 -13.53 1.97 0.24
N LEU A 45 -13.36 0.71 -0.09
CA LEU A 45 -12.08 0.02 -0.15
C LEU A 45 -11.84 -0.42 -1.59
N LEU A 46 -10.69 -0.05 -2.14
CA LEU A 46 -10.09 -0.72 -3.30
C LEU A 46 -8.93 -1.58 -2.79
N GLU A 47 -9.00 -2.88 -3.02
CA GLU A 47 -7.97 -3.85 -2.65
C GLU A 47 -7.51 -4.60 -3.90
N PHE A 48 -6.19 -4.72 -4.08
CA PHE A 48 -5.54 -5.51 -5.12
C PHE A 48 -4.51 -6.43 -4.45
N ALA A 49 -4.56 -7.72 -4.74
CA ALA A 49 -3.59 -8.71 -4.29
C ALA A 49 -2.96 -9.37 -5.51
N VAL A 50 -1.63 -9.41 -5.57
CA VAL A 50 -0.87 -10.04 -6.66
C VAL A 50 0.02 -11.11 -6.07
N ASP A 51 -0.17 -12.34 -6.52
CA ASP A 51 0.71 -13.47 -6.22
C ASP A 51 1.64 -13.70 -7.41
N ALA A 52 2.92 -13.38 -7.24
CA ALA A 52 3.93 -13.49 -8.29
C ALA A 52 4.78 -14.76 -8.13
N PRO A 53 5.14 -15.46 -9.22
CA PRO A 53 4.91 -15.11 -10.63
C PRO A 53 3.52 -15.49 -11.19
N GLY A 54 2.67 -16.18 -10.42
CA GLY A 54 1.34 -16.63 -10.83
C GLY A 54 1.34 -17.89 -11.72
N GLN A 55 0.22 -18.16 -12.39
CA GLN A 55 0.05 -19.26 -13.37
C GLN A 55 0.38 -20.66 -12.82
N GLU A 56 -0.14 -20.98 -11.63
CA GLU A 56 0.08 -22.27 -10.93
C GLU A 56 1.54 -22.54 -10.54
N LEU A 57 2.44 -21.56 -10.69
CA LEU A 57 3.79 -21.64 -10.16
C LEU A 57 3.77 -21.37 -8.65
N ASN A 58 4.83 -21.82 -7.96
CA ASN A 58 4.99 -21.53 -6.53
C ASN A 58 5.11 -20.02 -6.32
N VAL A 59 4.27 -19.48 -5.44
CA VAL A 59 4.29 -18.06 -5.06
C VAL A 59 5.62 -17.73 -4.40
N GLU A 60 6.31 -16.73 -4.94
CA GLU A 60 7.57 -16.22 -4.41
C GLU A 60 7.38 -14.89 -3.68
N VAL A 61 6.44 -14.08 -4.17
CA VAL A 61 6.12 -12.77 -3.61
C VAL A 61 4.61 -12.57 -3.57
N GLU A 62 4.12 -12.08 -2.44
CA GLU A 62 2.75 -11.62 -2.27
C GLU A 62 2.77 -10.08 -2.17
N LEU A 63 1.96 -9.42 -2.99
CA LEU A 63 1.78 -7.96 -2.96
C LEU A 63 0.35 -7.64 -2.59
N VAL A 64 0.14 -6.79 -1.60
CA VAL A 64 -1.22 -6.37 -1.21
C VAL A 64 -1.31 -4.86 -1.16
N TYR A 65 -2.22 -4.30 -1.95
CA TYR A 65 -2.48 -2.88 -2.02
C TYR A 65 -3.91 -2.58 -1.57
N ARG A 66 -4.06 -1.73 -0.56
CA ARG A 66 -5.36 -1.31 -0.01
C ARG A 66 -5.42 0.20 0.03
N GLU A 67 -6.33 0.78 -0.75
CA GLU A 67 -6.68 2.19 -0.70
C GLU A 67 -8.07 2.35 -0.07
N TYR A 68 -8.13 3.05 1.05
CA TYR A 68 -9.39 3.35 1.73
C TYR A 68 -9.79 4.78 1.41
N TYR A 69 -11.02 4.95 0.92
CA TYR A 69 -11.59 6.22 0.54
C TYR A 69 -12.72 6.62 1.48
N SER A 70 -12.80 7.91 1.78
CA SER A 70 -13.95 8.53 2.45
C SER A 70 -14.67 9.46 1.48
N ARG A 71 -15.99 9.55 1.63
CA ARG A 71 -16.80 10.44 0.82
C ARG A 71 -16.76 11.85 1.39
N GLY A 72 -16.10 12.76 0.67
CA GLY A 72 -15.96 14.16 1.00
C GLY A 72 -17.11 15.04 0.47
N ALA A 73 -16.88 16.35 0.48
CA ALA A 73 -17.84 17.33 0.01
C ALA A 73 -18.22 17.12 -1.46
N ARG A 74 -19.48 17.41 -1.81
CA ARG A 74 -20.02 17.26 -3.18
C ARG A 74 -19.92 15.82 -3.72
N GLY A 75 -19.87 14.83 -2.83
CA GLY A 75 -19.88 13.41 -3.19
C GLY A 75 -18.58 12.90 -3.81
N ARG A 76 -17.47 13.64 -3.67
CA ARG A 76 -16.14 13.24 -4.12
C ARG A 76 -15.48 12.26 -3.14
N TRP A 77 -14.51 11.50 -3.62
CA TRP A 77 -13.75 10.53 -2.87
C TRP A 77 -12.34 11.05 -2.59
N ASP A 78 -11.92 10.95 -1.34
CA ASP A 78 -10.59 11.32 -0.85
C ASP A 78 -9.95 10.08 -0.22
N ILE A 79 -8.65 9.84 -0.44
CA ILE A 79 -7.94 8.79 0.30
C ILE A 79 -7.91 9.14 1.78
N ALA A 80 -8.47 8.25 2.59
CA ALA A 80 -8.51 8.32 4.04
C ALA A 80 -7.38 7.51 4.70
N LYS A 81 -6.85 6.49 4.03
CA LYS A 81 -5.64 5.76 4.40
C LYS A 81 -5.22 4.81 3.29
N TYR A 82 -3.97 4.36 3.30
CA TYR A 82 -3.55 3.21 2.49
C TYR A 82 -2.62 2.28 3.25
N THR A 83 -2.55 1.05 2.75
CA THR A 83 -1.57 0.02 3.13
C THR A 83 -1.10 -0.66 1.85
N TYR A 84 0.19 -0.56 1.55
CA TYR A 84 0.82 -1.24 0.42
C TYR A 84 1.91 -2.15 0.97
N GLU A 85 1.84 -3.44 0.66
CA GLU A 85 2.64 -4.47 1.31
C GLU A 85 3.30 -5.37 0.29
N TYR A 86 4.57 -5.70 0.58
CA TYR A 86 5.41 -6.66 -0.11
C TYR A 86 5.83 -7.72 0.89
N LEU A 87 5.60 -8.98 0.56
CA LEU A 87 6.09 -10.13 1.29
C LEU A 87 6.89 -11.04 0.34
N ASP A 88 8.18 -11.18 0.60
CA ASP A 88 9.01 -12.22 0.00
C ASP A 88 8.78 -13.52 0.78
N VAL A 89 7.97 -14.42 0.21
CA VAL A 89 7.58 -15.69 0.85
C VAL A 89 8.79 -16.60 1.06
N ARG A 90 9.76 -16.54 0.13
CA ARG A 90 10.95 -17.40 0.16
C ARG A 90 11.91 -17.02 1.27
N ARG A 91 12.11 -15.71 1.47
CA ARG A 91 13.04 -15.15 2.47
C ARG A 91 12.36 -14.75 3.76
N ARG A 92 11.03 -14.72 3.79
CA ARG A 92 10.22 -14.17 4.89
C ARG A 92 10.57 -12.72 5.19
N HIS A 93 10.73 -11.91 4.14
CA HIS A 93 11.00 -10.48 4.29
C HIS A 93 9.74 -9.68 3.97
N ARG A 94 9.37 -8.76 4.86
CA ARG A 94 8.20 -7.91 4.70
C ARG A 94 8.60 -6.45 4.63
N LEU A 95 8.00 -5.72 3.69
CA LEU A 95 8.05 -4.27 3.62
C LEU A 95 6.64 -3.75 3.36
N ALA A 96 6.16 -2.86 4.22
CA ALA A 96 4.87 -2.21 4.04
C ALA A 96 5.02 -0.69 4.13
N TYR A 97 4.32 0.01 3.24
CA TYR A 97 4.15 1.47 3.25
C TYR A 97 2.71 1.81 3.61
N HIS A 98 2.55 2.65 4.61
CA HIS A 98 1.26 3.00 5.18
C HIS A 98 1.05 4.52 5.14
N LEU A 99 -0.21 4.91 5.16
CA LEU A 99 -0.66 6.26 5.45
C LEU A 99 -1.88 6.17 6.34
N HIS A 100 -1.77 6.53 7.62
CA HIS A 100 -2.91 6.64 8.53
C HIS A 100 -2.57 7.55 9.72
N ASP A 101 -3.55 7.82 10.59
CA ASP A 101 -3.28 8.46 11.89
C ASP A 101 -2.30 7.61 12.70
N VAL A 102 -1.30 8.26 13.28
CA VAL A 102 -0.37 7.63 14.21
C VAL A 102 -0.31 8.50 15.45
N HIS A 103 -0.69 7.94 16.61
CA HIS A 103 -0.67 8.61 17.91
C HIS A 103 -1.37 9.99 17.92
N GLY A 104 -2.51 10.13 17.22
CA GLY A 104 -3.30 11.36 17.19
C GLY A 104 -2.76 12.44 16.24
N ARG A 105 -1.72 12.14 15.44
CA ARG A 105 -1.31 12.99 14.33
C ARG A 105 -2.06 12.58 13.06
N PRO A 106 -2.75 13.53 12.40
CA PRO A 106 -3.52 13.22 11.20
C PRO A 106 -2.60 12.82 10.05
N MET A 107 -2.83 11.63 9.50
CA MET A 107 -2.31 11.13 8.22
C MET A 107 -0.78 11.19 8.08
N VAL A 108 -0.08 10.30 8.79
CA VAL A 108 1.38 10.21 8.74
C VAL A 108 1.83 9.06 7.84
N PRO A 109 2.58 9.34 6.75
CA PRO A 109 3.20 8.28 5.96
C PRO A 109 4.33 7.62 6.76
N HIS A 110 4.33 6.29 6.79
CA HIS A 110 5.34 5.51 7.48
C HIS A 110 5.53 4.14 6.83
N ALA A 111 6.56 3.42 7.26
CA ALA A 111 6.83 2.07 6.81
C ALA A 111 6.93 1.10 7.99
N HIS A 112 6.71 -0.18 7.69
CA HIS A 112 7.15 -1.31 8.50
C HIS A 112 8.10 -2.15 7.65
N CYS A 113 9.24 -2.54 8.22
CA CYS A 113 10.21 -3.39 7.54
C CYS A 113 10.66 -4.48 8.49
N ASP A 114 10.48 -5.72 8.07
CA ASP A 114 10.80 -6.90 8.87
C ASP A 114 11.62 -7.89 8.03
N PRO A 115 12.92 -8.07 8.34
CA PRO A 115 13.78 -9.01 7.64
C PRO A 115 13.57 -10.46 8.08
N ASN A 116 12.73 -10.75 9.09
CA ASN A 116 12.41 -12.11 9.50
C ASN A 116 10.94 -12.19 9.91
N HIS A 117 10.06 -11.83 8.98
CA HIS A 117 8.63 -11.78 9.24
C HIS A 117 8.09 -13.15 9.64
N ASP A 118 7.61 -13.24 10.88
CA ASP A 118 6.78 -14.34 11.33
C ASP A 118 5.30 -13.95 11.14
N PRO A 119 4.53 -14.67 10.32
CA PRO A 119 3.10 -14.43 10.17
C PRO A 119 2.32 -14.53 11.51
N ALA A 120 2.88 -15.20 12.52
CA ALA A 120 2.29 -15.28 13.86
C ALA A 120 2.56 -14.02 14.70
N GLU A 121 3.50 -13.15 14.31
CA GLU A 121 3.82 -11.89 14.98
C GLU A 121 3.29 -10.70 14.14
N GLU A 122 2.14 -10.16 14.53
CA GLU A 122 1.49 -9.06 13.78
C GLU A 122 2.28 -7.74 13.81
N GLU A 123 3.12 -7.52 14.81
CA GLU A 123 3.84 -6.26 15.01
C GLU A 123 5.31 -6.38 14.64
N GLY A 124 5.60 -6.18 13.34
CA GLY A 124 6.96 -5.87 12.89
C GLY A 124 7.50 -4.61 13.59
N ARG A 125 8.83 -4.48 13.61
CA ARG A 125 9.60 -3.35 14.18
C ARG A 125 8.87 -2.01 13.93
N GLY A 126 8.69 -1.22 15.00
CA GLY A 126 7.78 -0.07 15.04
C GLY A 126 7.93 0.97 13.91
N HIS A 127 6.97 1.90 13.82
CA HIS A 127 6.83 2.86 12.71
C HIS A 127 8.16 3.49 12.25
N LEU A 128 8.48 3.32 10.97
CA LEU A 128 9.65 3.88 10.30
C LEU A 128 9.24 5.06 9.42
N ARG A 129 10.14 6.04 9.22
CA ARG A 129 9.87 7.19 8.34
C ARG A 129 9.67 6.72 6.90
N ALA A 130 8.64 7.23 6.26
CA ALA A 130 8.42 7.05 4.83
C ALA A 130 7.89 8.34 4.19
N MET A 131 7.89 8.35 2.87
CA MET A 131 7.24 9.38 2.08
C MET A 131 5.82 8.93 1.71
N LEU A 132 5.01 9.89 1.27
CA LEU A 132 3.74 9.60 0.62
C LEU A 132 4.02 8.97 -0.74
N TYR A 133 3.35 7.87 -1.06
CA TYR A 133 3.52 7.17 -2.33
C TYR A 133 2.18 6.94 -3.05
N ASP A 134 2.22 6.98 -4.38
CA ASP A 134 1.18 6.35 -5.22
C ASP A 134 1.41 4.84 -5.34
N LEU A 135 0.33 4.09 -5.54
CA LEU A 135 0.38 2.64 -5.70
C LEU A 135 1.38 2.21 -6.77
N ARG A 136 1.42 2.89 -7.93
CA ARG A 136 2.33 2.50 -9.03
C ARG A 136 3.79 2.70 -8.64
N GLU A 137 4.10 3.78 -7.93
CA GLU A 137 5.45 4.04 -7.44
C GLU A 137 5.90 2.95 -6.47
N VAL A 138 5.02 2.54 -5.54
CA VAL A 138 5.33 1.45 -4.61
C VAL A 138 5.46 0.11 -5.33
N HIS A 139 4.58 -0.17 -6.28
CA HIS A 139 4.65 -1.39 -7.07
C HIS A 139 5.99 -1.49 -7.81
N GLU A 140 6.46 -0.40 -8.44
CA GLU A 140 7.77 -0.39 -9.10
C GLU A 140 8.93 -0.65 -8.12
N ILE A 141 8.86 -0.11 -6.90
CA ILE A 141 9.86 -0.40 -5.85
C ILE A 141 9.83 -1.88 -5.50
N PHE A 142 8.65 -2.44 -5.26
CA PHE A 142 8.46 -3.86 -4.91
C PHE A 142 8.95 -4.79 -6.01
N MET A 143 8.62 -4.49 -7.27
CA MET A 143 9.05 -5.28 -8.41
C MET A 143 10.56 -5.20 -8.65
N ARG A 144 11.23 -4.10 -8.26
CA ARG A 144 12.70 -4.06 -8.27
C ARG A 144 13.30 -5.03 -7.25
N PHE A 145 12.74 -5.14 -6.05
CA PHE A 145 13.19 -6.15 -5.08
C PHE A 145 13.01 -7.56 -5.63
N TYR A 146 11.81 -7.85 -6.16
CA TYR A 146 11.53 -9.15 -6.74
C TYR A 146 12.49 -9.50 -7.90
N ALA A 147 12.57 -8.63 -8.92
CA ALA A 147 13.36 -8.89 -10.12
C ALA A 147 14.88 -8.96 -9.87
N SER A 148 15.39 -8.21 -8.89
CA SER A 148 16.82 -8.22 -8.55
C SER A 148 17.21 -9.30 -7.55
N GLY A 149 16.23 -9.96 -6.91
CA GLY A 149 16.46 -10.85 -5.78
C GLY A 149 17.03 -10.14 -4.55
N LEU A 150 17.01 -8.80 -4.52
CA LEU A 150 17.43 -8.01 -3.38
C LEU A 150 16.34 -7.97 -2.31
N SER A 151 16.77 -7.85 -1.07
CA SER A 151 15.90 -7.65 0.08
C SER A 151 15.77 -6.18 0.42
N PRO A 152 14.61 -5.74 0.96
CA PRO A 152 14.50 -4.43 1.60
C PRO A 152 15.57 -4.28 2.69
N ASP A 153 16.39 -3.23 2.60
CA ASP A 153 17.35 -2.91 3.65
C ASP A 153 16.67 -2.17 4.80
N CYS A 154 16.15 -2.93 5.76
CA CYS A 154 15.48 -2.38 6.93
C CYS A 154 16.37 -1.50 7.81
N SER A 155 17.70 -1.57 7.69
CA SER A 155 18.63 -0.79 8.51
C SER A 155 18.76 0.66 8.08
N THR A 156 18.41 0.97 6.82
CA THR A 156 18.48 2.32 6.25
C THR A 156 17.29 3.20 6.64
N PHE A 157 16.22 2.60 7.13
CA PHE A 157 15.04 3.32 7.58
C PHE A 157 15.30 4.00 8.92
N LEU A 158 15.03 5.30 8.98
CA LEU A 158 15.03 6.04 10.23
C LEU A 158 13.74 5.80 11.01
N PRO A 159 13.76 5.69 12.35
CA PRO A 159 12.55 5.62 13.15
C PRO A 159 11.65 6.84 12.96
N LEU A 160 10.34 6.61 12.88
CA LEU A 160 9.35 7.68 12.95
C LEU A 160 9.18 8.10 14.41
N VAL A 161 9.62 9.33 14.71
CA VAL A 161 9.38 9.96 16.01
C VAL A 161 8.06 10.71 15.92
N VAL A 162 7.05 10.22 16.61
CA VAL A 162 5.77 10.91 16.76
C VAL A 162 5.71 11.37 18.21
N ASP A 163 5.93 12.66 18.46
CA ASP A 163 5.80 13.18 19.83
C ASP A 163 4.39 12.87 20.32
N ARG A 164 4.31 12.16 21.45
CA ARG A 164 3.06 11.99 22.18
C ARG A 164 2.71 13.36 22.74
N SER A 165 1.84 14.10 22.07
CA SER A 165 1.22 15.28 22.67
C SER A 165 0.46 14.80 23.91
N SER A 166 0.97 15.22 25.07
CA SER A 166 0.38 15.11 26.40
C SER A 166 -0.93 15.86 26.52
#